data_AF-A0A3D3TDQ4-F1
#
_entry.id   AF-A0A3D3TDQ4-F1
#
_cell.length_a   1.000
_cell.length_b   1.000
_cell.length_c   1.000
_cell.angle_alpha   90.00
_cell.angle_beta   90.00
_cell.angle_gamma   90.00
#
_symmetry.space_group_name_H-M   'P 1'
#
loop_
_entity.id
_entity.type
_entity.pdbx_description
1 polymer ?
#
loop_
_entity_poly.entity_id
_entity_poly.type
_entity_poly.pdbx_seq_one_letter_code
_entity_poly.pdbx_strand_id
1 'polypeptide(L)'
;MLKMNNKNNIENLIERFFEGTTSNLEEKQLYDFFSKEDIPDELKKYKPVFEYFHSGIIKETTEDQKQQNTVQKKSMHNYKKIIYAVGGIAASILILFSVYSLINRQEENFNPYEGSYIVRNGVRITDYDVIKPELEKAYKQAMLQEKKSETILYETSQRDKYDIPDVENQLEKKYYDLLEDIDNEYVKKELEDIFKSI
;
A
#
# COMPACT_ATOMS: atom_id res chain seq x y z
N MET A 1 -62.01 -10.39 -37.76
CA MET A 1 -60.64 -10.53 -38.32
C MET A 1 -59.66 -9.85 -37.36
N LEU A 2 -59.07 -10.60 -36.41
CA LEU A 2 -58.12 -10.12 -35.40
C LEU A 2 -57.10 -11.24 -35.12
N LYS A 3 -56.24 -11.57 -36.09
CA LYS A 3 -55.26 -12.67 -35.94
C LYS A 3 -53.80 -12.30 -36.28
N MET A 4 -53.48 -11.02 -36.51
CA MET A 4 -52.12 -10.62 -36.93
C MET A 4 -51.25 -9.94 -35.85
N ASN A 5 -51.80 -9.45 -34.73
CA ASN A 5 -50.98 -8.76 -33.70
C ASN A 5 -50.38 -9.68 -32.62
N ASN A 6 -50.86 -10.91 -32.48
CA ASN A 6 -50.39 -11.81 -31.40
C ASN A 6 -49.23 -12.72 -31.87
N LYS A 7 -49.17 -13.07 -33.16
CA LYS A 7 -48.13 -13.98 -33.71
C LYS A 7 -46.73 -13.36 -33.65
N ASN A 8 -46.57 -12.14 -34.18
CA ASN A 8 -45.28 -11.43 -34.16
C ASN A 8 -44.82 -11.09 -32.73
N ASN A 9 -45.77 -10.95 -31.80
CA ASN A 9 -45.47 -10.72 -30.39
C ASN A 9 -44.88 -11.98 -29.74
N ILE A 10 -45.49 -13.15 -29.97
CA ILE A 10 -44.97 -14.44 -29.47
C ILE A 10 -43.62 -14.79 -30.10
N GLU A 11 -43.41 -14.55 -31.39
CA GLU A 11 -42.11 -14.78 -32.03
C GLU A 11 -40.99 -13.93 -31.43
N ASN A 12 -41.25 -12.64 -31.19
CA ASN A 12 -40.29 -11.76 -30.52
C ASN A 12 -40.05 -12.17 -29.06
N LEU A 13 -41.09 -12.62 -28.34
CA LEU A 13 -40.94 -13.14 -26.98
C LEU A 13 -40.08 -14.41 -26.95
N ILE A 14 -40.20 -15.29 -27.95
CA ILE A 14 -39.37 -16.50 -28.05
C ILE A 14 -37.90 -16.12 -28.28
N GLU A 15 -37.63 -15.19 -29.18
CA GLU A 15 -36.26 -14.72 -29.44
C GLU A 15 -35.64 -14.11 -28.18
N ARG A 16 -36.35 -13.18 -27.53
CA ARG A 16 -35.91 -12.56 -26.27
C ARG A 16 -35.75 -13.54 -25.13
N PHE A 17 -36.58 -14.59 -25.07
CA PHE A 17 -36.45 -15.66 -24.09
C PHE A 17 -35.14 -16.43 -24.29
N PHE A 18 -34.79 -16.78 -25.53
CA PHE A 18 -33.51 -17.41 -25.84
C PHE A 18 -32.31 -16.49 -25.59
N GLU A 19 -32.49 -15.17 -25.73
CA GLU A 19 -31.49 -14.16 -25.36
C GLU A 19 -31.41 -13.89 -23.85
N GLY A 20 -32.36 -14.40 -23.06
CA GLY A 20 -32.41 -14.19 -21.61
C GLY A 20 -32.84 -12.78 -21.18
N THR A 21 -33.60 -12.07 -22.03
CA THR A 21 -34.06 -10.69 -21.78
C THR A 21 -35.55 -10.57 -21.46
N THR A 22 -36.22 -11.70 -21.19
CA THR A 22 -37.62 -11.76 -20.76
C THR A 22 -37.80 -11.54 -19.27
N SER A 23 -38.94 -11.00 -18.89
CA SER A 23 -39.41 -10.94 -17.51
C SER A 23 -40.30 -12.15 -17.17
N ASN A 24 -40.46 -12.45 -15.87
CA ASN A 24 -41.32 -13.56 -15.41
C ASN A 24 -42.77 -13.50 -15.94
N LEU A 25 -43.31 -12.30 -16.15
CA LEU A 25 -44.66 -12.13 -16.71
C LEU A 25 -44.72 -12.49 -18.19
N GLU A 26 -43.69 -12.13 -18.95
CA GLU A 26 -43.54 -12.48 -20.36
C GLU A 26 -43.31 -13.98 -20.55
N GLU A 27 -42.50 -14.60 -19.67
CA GLU A 27 -42.29 -16.05 -19.67
C GLU A 27 -43.57 -16.80 -19.36
N LYS A 28 -44.38 -16.32 -18.41
CA LYS A 28 -45.69 -16.89 -18.13
C LYS A 28 -46.60 -16.88 -19.36
N GLN A 29 -46.54 -15.81 -20.17
CA GLN A 29 -47.30 -15.75 -21.42
C GLN A 29 -46.82 -16.81 -22.43
N LEU A 30 -45.51 -17.09 -22.49
CA LEU A 30 -44.97 -18.18 -23.31
C LEU A 30 -45.48 -19.54 -22.82
N TYR A 31 -45.44 -19.81 -21.51
CA TYR A 31 -45.95 -21.07 -20.95
C TYR A 31 -47.46 -21.25 -21.22
N ASP A 32 -48.26 -20.20 -21.01
CA ASP A 32 -49.71 -20.23 -21.25
C ASP A 32 -50.04 -20.39 -22.75
N PHE A 33 -49.21 -19.84 -23.65
CA PHE A 33 -49.37 -19.99 -25.10
C PHE A 33 -49.08 -21.42 -25.56
N PHE A 34 -47.94 -22.00 -25.12
CA PHE A 34 -47.51 -23.33 -25.53
C PHE A 34 -48.24 -24.47 -24.82
N SER A 35 -48.98 -24.19 -23.75
CA SER A 35 -49.88 -25.15 -23.09
C SER A 35 -51.14 -25.48 -23.91
N LYS A 36 -51.44 -24.73 -24.97
CA LYS A 36 -52.61 -24.96 -25.83
C LYS A 36 -52.35 -26.07 -26.86
N GLU A 37 -53.42 -26.73 -27.31
CA GLU A 37 -53.33 -27.75 -28.37
C GLU A 37 -53.27 -27.12 -29.78
N ASP A 38 -53.96 -26.00 -29.99
CA ASP A 38 -54.03 -25.29 -31.28
C ASP A 38 -52.92 -24.23 -31.39
N ILE A 39 -51.73 -24.64 -31.86
CA ILE A 39 -50.54 -23.80 -32.06
C ILE A 39 -50.19 -23.76 -33.56
N PRO A 40 -49.83 -22.58 -34.13
CA PRO A 40 -49.38 -22.48 -35.51
C PRO A 40 -48.22 -23.44 -35.84
N ASP A 41 -48.24 -24.06 -37.02
CA ASP A 41 -47.29 -25.11 -37.41
C ASP A 41 -45.82 -24.71 -37.26
N GLU A 42 -45.48 -23.46 -37.57
CA GLU A 42 -44.12 -22.89 -37.47
C GLU A 42 -43.59 -22.83 -36.03
N LEU A 43 -44.48 -22.73 -35.05
CA LEU A 43 -44.14 -22.60 -33.63
C LEU A 43 -44.20 -23.94 -32.89
N LYS A 44 -44.81 -24.99 -33.47
CA LYS A 44 -44.93 -26.31 -32.84
C LYS A 44 -43.59 -26.88 -32.38
N LYS A 45 -42.50 -26.57 -33.09
CA LYS A 45 -41.13 -27.01 -32.74
C LYS A 45 -40.65 -26.52 -31.37
N TYR A 46 -41.18 -25.41 -30.86
CA TYR A 46 -40.80 -24.85 -29.56
C TYR A 46 -41.64 -25.38 -28.39
N LYS A 47 -42.79 -26.02 -28.66
CA LYS A 47 -43.66 -26.61 -27.65
C LYS A 47 -42.93 -27.49 -26.61
N PRO A 48 -42.13 -28.50 -27.00
CA PRO A 48 -41.46 -29.36 -26.02
C PRO A 48 -40.46 -28.61 -25.13
N VAL A 49 -39.87 -27.53 -25.64
CA VAL A 49 -38.95 -26.68 -24.87
C VAL A 49 -39.71 -26.02 -23.73
N PHE A 50 -40.78 -25.30 -24.03
CA PHE A 50 -41.56 -24.57 -23.04
C PHE A 50 -42.32 -25.51 -22.08
N GLU A 51 -42.72 -26.70 -22.51
CA GLU A 51 -43.26 -27.75 -21.61
C GLU A 51 -42.22 -28.21 -20.58
N TYR A 52 -40.96 -28.37 -20.98
CA TYR A 52 -39.87 -28.73 -20.08
C TYR A 52 -39.55 -27.60 -19.09
N PHE A 53 -39.47 -26.35 -19.55
CA PHE A 53 -39.26 -25.20 -18.64
C PHE A 53 -40.41 -25.04 -17.63
N HIS A 54 -41.65 -25.27 -18.05
CA HIS A 54 -42.81 -25.15 -17.17
C HIS A 54 -42.90 -26.28 -16.13
N SER A 55 -42.59 -27.53 -16.51
CA SER A 55 -42.88 -28.71 -15.68
C SER A 55 -41.66 -29.58 -15.33
N GLY A 56 -40.65 -29.63 -16.20
CA GLY A 56 -39.44 -30.44 -16.05
C GLY A 56 -38.48 -29.90 -15.02
N ILE A 57 -38.14 -28.61 -15.09
CA ILE A 57 -37.21 -27.96 -14.14
C ILE A 57 -37.73 -28.05 -12.69
N ILE A 58 -39.05 -27.89 -12.50
CA ILE A 58 -39.67 -28.00 -11.17
C ILE A 58 -39.53 -29.43 -10.63
N LYS A 59 -39.71 -30.46 -11.47
CA LYS A 59 -39.56 -31.86 -11.05
C LYS A 59 -38.11 -32.20 -10.70
N GLU A 60 -37.15 -31.82 -11.52
CA GLU A 60 -35.72 -32.05 -11.24
C GLU A 60 -35.28 -31.33 -9.95
N THR A 61 -35.68 -30.07 -9.77
CA THR A 61 -35.40 -29.31 -8.53
C THR A 61 -36.06 -29.94 -7.30
N THR A 62 -37.28 -30.46 -7.44
CA THR A 62 -38.02 -31.07 -6.32
C THR A 62 -37.55 -32.49 -6.00
N GLU A 63 -37.11 -33.25 -7.00
CA GLU A 63 -36.53 -34.59 -6.83
C GLU A 63 -35.13 -34.52 -6.19
N ASP A 64 -34.30 -33.56 -6.59
CA ASP A 64 -33.03 -33.25 -5.93
C ASP A 64 -33.25 -32.80 -4.47
N GLN A 65 -34.30 -32.02 -4.21
CA GLN A 65 -34.68 -31.65 -2.85
C GLN A 65 -35.26 -32.82 -2.04
N LYS A 66 -36.00 -33.75 -2.64
CA LYS A 66 -36.49 -34.96 -1.93
C LYS A 66 -35.34 -35.92 -1.60
N GLN A 67 -34.34 -36.05 -2.46
CA GLN A 67 -33.14 -36.83 -2.16
C GLN A 67 -32.33 -36.17 -1.02
N GLN A 68 -32.21 -34.84 -1.00
CA GLN A 68 -31.56 -34.12 0.10
C GLN A 68 -32.33 -34.20 1.44
N ASN A 69 -33.67 -34.28 1.40
CA ASN A 69 -34.51 -34.36 2.61
C ASN A 69 -34.57 -35.75 3.27
N THR A 70 -33.88 -36.77 2.74
CA THR A 70 -33.71 -38.07 3.41
C THR A 70 -32.37 -38.21 4.14
N VAL A 71 -31.56 -37.15 4.20
CA VAL A 71 -30.44 -37.09 5.13
C VAL A 71 -31.00 -36.91 6.53
N GLN A 72 -31.17 -38.06 7.21
CA GLN A 72 -31.39 -38.13 8.65
C GLN A 72 -30.59 -37.04 9.35
N LYS A 73 -31.28 -36.24 10.17
CA LYS A 73 -30.75 -35.18 11.02
C LYS A 73 -29.78 -35.79 12.05
N LYS A 74 -28.63 -36.31 11.61
CA LYS A 74 -27.58 -36.83 12.47
C LYS A 74 -26.93 -35.64 13.15
N SER A 75 -27.19 -35.54 14.44
CA SER A 75 -26.52 -34.71 15.45
C SER A 75 -25.34 -33.86 14.92
N MET A 76 -25.57 -32.55 14.80
CA MET A 76 -24.54 -31.55 14.47
C MET A 76 -23.33 -31.55 15.41
N HIS A 77 -23.38 -32.29 16.53
CA HIS A 77 -22.28 -32.37 17.49
C HIS A 77 -21.03 -33.07 16.91
N ASN A 78 -21.21 -34.06 16.04
CA ASN A 78 -20.08 -34.81 15.47
C ASN A 78 -19.38 -34.01 14.36
N TYR A 79 -20.11 -33.17 13.64
CA TYR A 79 -19.54 -32.33 12.57
C TYR A 79 -18.62 -31.24 13.13
N LYS A 80 -18.99 -30.63 14.27
CA LYS A 80 -18.12 -29.67 14.96
C LYS A 80 -16.82 -30.33 15.44
N LYS A 81 -16.87 -31.55 15.97
CA LYS A 81 -15.67 -32.31 16.37
C LYS A 81 -14.74 -32.59 15.19
N ILE A 82 -15.30 -32.95 14.03
CA ILE A 82 -14.52 -33.17 12.80
C ILE A 82 -13.91 -31.85 12.32
N ILE A 83 -14.64 -30.73 12.35
CA ILE A 83 -14.10 -29.41 11.98
C ILE A 83 -12.96 -28.99 12.92
N TYR A 84 -13.09 -29.20 14.23
CA TYR A 84 -12.00 -28.91 15.17
C TYR A 84 -10.80 -29.85 14.96
N ALA A 85 -11.03 -31.12 14.65
CA ALA A 85 -9.96 -32.07 14.37
C ALA A 85 -9.21 -31.76 13.06
N VAL A 86 -9.94 -31.45 11.98
CA VAL A 86 -9.37 -31.09 10.66
C VAL A 86 -8.74 -29.70 10.70
N GLY A 87 -9.32 -28.75 11.44
CA GLY A 87 -8.75 -27.42 11.67
C GLY A 87 -7.39 -27.47 12.36
N GLY A 88 -7.19 -28.40 13.31
CA GLY A 88 -5.88 -28.62 13.94
C GLY A 88 -4.80 -29.07 12.95
N ILE A 89 -5.14 -29.98 12.02
CA ILE A 89 -4.21 -30.47 11.00
C ILE A 89 -3.80 -29.33 10.07
N ALA A 90 -4.76 -28.56 9.55
CA ALA A 90 -4.47 -27.43 8.66
C ALA A 90 -3.60 -26.36 9.36
N ALA A 91 -3.90 -26.02 10.61
CA ALA A 91 -3.10 -25.08 11.40
C ALA A 91 -1.66 -25.58 11.61
N SER A 92 -1.46 -26.88 11.87
CA SER A 92 -0.12 -27.45 12.04
C SER A 92 0.72 -27.36 10.76
N ILE A 93 0.10 -27.56 9.59
CA ILE A 93 0.76 -27.43 8.28
C ILE A 93 1.16 -25.97 8.04
N LEU A 94 0.29 -25.01 8.36
CA LEU A 94 0.60 -23.58 8.22
C LEU A 94 1.73 -23.14 9.16
N ILE A 95 1.75 -23.63 10.41
CA ILE A 95 2.83 -23.33 11.35
C ILE A 95 4.15 -23.92 10.84
N LEU A 96 4.16 -25.18 10.40
CA LEU A 96 5.34 -25.81 9.83
C LEU A 96 5.82 -25.09 8.57
N PHE A 97 4.91 -24.71 7.68
CA PHE A 97 5.24 -23.94 6.48
C PHE A 97 5.79 -22.56 6.82
N SER A 98 5.23 -21.88 7.83
CA SER A 98 5.70 -20.58 8.30
C SER A 98 7.09 -20.67 8.90
N VAL A 99 7.33 -21.64 9.80
CA VAL A 99 8.66 -21.89 10.40
C VAL A 99 9.67 -22.28 9.33
N TYR A 100 9.29 -23.16 8.40
CA TYR A 100 10.13 -23.53 7.26
C TYR A 100 10.45 -22.33 6.38
N SER A 101 9.46 -21.49 6.07
CA SER A 101 9.64 -20.27 5.29
C SER A 101 10.57 -19.28 5.98
N LEU A 102 10.49 -19.14 7.31
CA LEU A 102 11.39 -18.29 8.10
C LEU A 102 12.84 -18.80 8.11
N ILE A 103 13.03 -20.11 8.24
CA ILE A 103 14.37 -20.74 8.23
C ILE A 103 14.97 -20.73 6.83
N ASN A 104 14.15 -20.98 5.80
CA ASN A 104 14.54 -20.99 4.40
C ASN A 104 14.39 -19.61 3.75
N ARG A 105 14.30 -18.53 4.52
CA ARG A 105 14.55 -17.20 3.98
C ARG A 105 15.99 -17.22 3.49
N GLN A 106 16.15 -17.38 2.17
CA GLN A 106 17.40 -17.03 1.54
C GLN A 106 17.63 -15.57 1.91
N GLU A 107 18.72 -15.30 2.63
CA GLU A 107 19.21 -13.95 2.70
C GLU A 107 19.46 -13.55 1.25
N GLU A 108 18.57 -12.71 0.70
CA GLU A 108 18.94 -11.97 -0.49
C GLU A 108 20.27 -11.31 -0.15
N ASN A 109 21.29 -11.55 -0.98
CA ASN A 109 22.62 -11.00 -0.77
C ASN A 109 22.51 -9.47 -0.76
N PHE A 110 22.23 -8.92 0.42
CA PHE A 110 21.99 -7.50 0.60
C PHE A 110 23.32 -6.81 0.34
N ASN A 111 23.41 -6.17 -0.82
CA ASN A 111 24.57 -5.41 -1.22
C ASN A 111 24.28 -3.93 -0.94
N PRO A 112 24.79 -3.36 0.18
CA PRO A 112 24.57 -1.94 0.50
C PRO A 112 25.22 -0.98 -0.52
N TYR A 113 26.08 -1.49 -1.41
CA TYR A 113 26.72 -0.73 -2.47
C TYR A 113 26.09 -1.01 -3.84
N GLU A 114 24.92 -1.67 -3.89
CA GLU A 114 24.19 -1.87 -5.14
C GLU A 114 23.89 -0.52 -5.81
N GLY A 115 24.21 -0.42 -7.10
CA GLY A 115 24.12 0.84 -7.86
C GLY A 115 25.27 1.82 -7.67
N SER A 116 26.11 1.65 -6.63
CA SER A 116 27.31 2.46 -6.43
C SER A 116 28.37 2.18 -7.49
N TYR A 117 29.20 3.19 -7.79
CA TYR A 117 30.28 3.07 -8.75
C TYR A 117 31.41 4.04 -8.44
N ILE A 118 32.59 3.75 -8.95
CA ILE A 118 33.71 4.69 -9.00
C ILE A 118 34.10 4.92 -10.46
N VAL A 119 34.72 6.08 -10.75
CA VAL A 119 35.21 6.40 -12.09
C VAL A 119 36.73 6.54 -12.03
N ARG A 120 37.44 5.74 -12.83
CA ARG A 120 38.90 5.86 -13.01
C ARG A 120 39.21 5.99 -14.49
N ASN A 121 39.93 7.05 -14.86
CA ASN A 121 40.34 7.32 -16.24
C ASN A 121 39.16 7.30 -17.23
N GLY A 122 37.98 7.78 -16.81
CA GLY A 122 36.76 7.78 -17.62
C GLY A 122 35.99 6.45 -17.66
N VAL A 123 36.48 5.40 -17.00
CA VAL A 123 35.80 4.09 -16.95
C VAL A 123 35.03 3.94 -15.64
N ARG A 124 33.75 3.58 -15.74
CA ARG A 124 32.89 3.24 -14.60
C ARG A 124 33.20 1.83 -14.10
N ILE A 125 33.53 1.71 -12.82
CA ILE A 125 33.79 0.44 -12.14
C ILE A 125 32.66 0.22 -11.12
N THR A 126 32.02 -0.95 -11.21
CA THR A 126 30.88 -1.36 -10.35
C THR A 126 31.17 -2.65 -9.58
N ASP A 127 32.39 -3.19 -9.72
CA ASP A 127 32.81 -4.43 -9.04
C ASP A 127 32.84 -4.21 -7.53
N TYR A 128 32.07 -5.03 -6.78
CA TYR A 128 31.90 -4.91 -5.34
C TYR A 128 33.23 -4.93 -4.58
N ASP A 129 34.11 -5.87 -4.94
CA ASP A 129 35.38 -6.07 -4.22
C ASP A 129 36.35 -4.90 -4.44
N VAL A 130 36.15 -4.15 -5.53
CA VAL A 130 36.94 -2.97 -5.87
C VAL A 130 36.35 -1.71 -5.24
N ILE A 131 35.04 -1.50 -5.35
CA ILE A 131 34.41 -0.25 -4.91
C ILE A 131 34.26 -0.16 -3.39
N LYS A 132 33.96 -1.28 -2.71
CA LYS A 132 33.69 -1.29 -1.26
C LYS A 132 34.81 -0.67 -0.41
N PRO A 133 36.08 -1.14 -0.48
CA PRO A 133 37.12 -0.63 0.41
C PRO A 133 37.44 0.84 0.15
N GLU A 134 37.22 1.32 -1.08
CA GLU A 134 37.45 2.72 -1.44
C GLU A 134 36.33 3.63 -0.92
N LEU A 135 35.08 3.20 -1.10
CA LEU A 135 33.91 3.92 -0.57
C LEU A 135 33.91 3.97 0.97
N GLU A 136 34.26 2.88 1.66
CA GLU A 136 34.36 2.88 3.12
C GLU A 136 35.45 3.84 3.63
N LYS A 137 36.60 3.90 2.94
CA LYS A 137 37.67 4.83 3.28
C LYS A 137 37.23 6.28 3.07
N ALA A 138 36.61 6.58 1.93
CA ALA A 138 36.12 7.91 1.61
C ALA A 138 35.05 8.36 2.62
N TYR A 139 34.11 7.48 2.96
CA TYR A 139 33.09 7.73 3.97
C TYR A 139 33.70 8.04 5.34
N LYS A 140 34.65 7.22 5.79
CA LYS A 140 35.35 7.44 7.07
C LYS A 140 36.10 8.77 7.10
N GLN A 141 36.73 9.15 5.99
CA GLN A 141 37.43 10.43 5.88
C GLN A 141 36.47 11.61 5.92
N ALA A 142 35.37 11.54 5.19
CA ALA A 142 34.33 12.57 5.21
C ALA A 142 33.74 12.77 6.61
N MET A 143 33.41 11.68 7.31
CA MET A 143 32.90 11.73 8.68
C MET A 143 33.91 12.34 9.67
N LEU A 144 35.20 12.03 9.50
CA LEU A 144 36.27 12.65 10.31
C LEU A 144 36.40 14.14 10.03
N GLN A 145 36.28 14.55 8.76
CA GLN A 145 36.34 15.94 8.36
C GLN A 145 35.13 16.73 8.88
N GLU A 146 33.94 16.15 8.81
CA GLU A 146 32.71 16.73 9.35
C GLU A 146 32.83 16.95 10.86
N LYS A 147 33.22 15.92 11.62
CA LYS A 147 33.45 16.03 13.06
C LYS A 147 34.48 17.10 13.43
N LYS A 148 35.57 17.19 12.67
CA LYS A 148 36.58 18.24 12.87
C LYS A 148 35.98 19.63 12.61
N SER A 149 35.19 19.77 11.54
CA SER A 149 34.55 21.03 11.17
C SER A 149 33.55 21.46 12.24
N GLU A 150 32.72 20.54 12.76
CA GLU A 150 31.82 20.80 13.89
C GLU A 150 32.56 21.24 15.15
N THR A 151 33.67 20.59 15.47
CA THR A 151 34.50 20.95 16.63
C THR A 151 35.05 22.37 16.47
N ILE A 152 35.58 22.69 15.29
CA ILE A 152 36.09 24.04 14.99
C ILE A 152 34.97 25.08 15.06
N LEU A 153 33.77 24.79 14.52
CA LEU A 153 32.63 25.69 14.58
C LEU A 153 32.19 25.95 16.02
N TYR A 154 32.12 24.90 16.86
CA TYR A 154 31.79 25.02 18.27
C TYR A 154 32.83 25.84 19.04
N GLU A 155 34.12 25.51 18.87
CA GLU A 155 35.22 26.25 19.51
C GLU A 155 35.26 27.72 19.07
N THR A 156 35.05 28.00 17.80
CA THR A 156 35.00 29.38 17.26
C THR A 156 33.80 30.14 17.83
N SER A 157 32.62 29.53 17.84
CA SER A 157 31.40 30.14 18.41
C SER A 157 31.55 30.44 19.91
N GLN A 158 32.25 29.58 20.65
CA GLN A 158 32.53 29.79 22.07
C GLN A 158 33.60 30.86 22.26
N ARG A 159 34.68 30.85 21.45
CA ARG A 159 35.72 31.88 21.48
C ARG A 159 35.12 33.27 21.24
N ASP A 160 34.32 33.44 20.19
CA ASP A 160 33.67 34.73 19.90
C ASP A 160 32.73 35.19 21.04
N LYS A 161 32.13 34.25 21.79
CA LYS A 161 31.27 34.57 22.93
C LYS A 161 32.03 35.01 24.19
N TYR A 162 33.25 34.50 24.41
CA TYR A 162 34.05 34.79 25.61
C TYR A 162 35.17 35.82 25.38
N ASP A 163 35.63 36.02 24.14
CA ASP A 163 36.67 37.00 23.81
C ASP A 163 36.09 38.43 23.67
N ILE A 164 34.80 38.60 23.31
CA ILE A 164 34.18 39.95 23.22
C ILE A 164 34.13 40.64 24.60
N PRO A 165 33.64 40.00 25.68
CA PRO A 165 33.59 40.65 27.00
C PRO A 165 34.97 40.90 27.62
N ASP A 166 35.99 40.08 27.31
CA ASP A 166 37.35 40.24 27.85
C ASP A 166 38.08 41.41 27.17
N VAL A 167 37.96 41.54 25.85
CA VAL A 167 38.52 42.67 25.11
C VAL A 167 37.84 43.99 25.50
N GLU A 168 36.52 43.99 25.65
CA GLU A 168 35.75 45.19 26.06
C GLU A 168 36.11 45.64 27.48
N ASN A 169 36.19 44.71 28.45
CA ASN A 169 36.63 45.03 29.81
C ASN A 169 38.09 45.51 29.87
N GLN A 170 38.99 44.92 29.07
CA GLN A 170 40.38 45.37 29.02
C GLN A 170 40.53 46.76 28.39
N LEU A 171 39.72 47.07 27.37
CA LEU A 171 39.67 48.39 26.77
C LEU A 171 39.10 49.43 27.74
N GLU A 172 38.01 49.12 28.42
CA GLU A 172 37.39 49.98 29.43
C GLU A 172 38.35 50.28 30.59
N LYS A 173 39.02 49.24 31.12
CA LYS A 173 40.02 49.42 32.18
C LYS A 173 41.18 50.32 31.73
N LYS A 174 41.76 50.05 30.56
CA LYS A 174 42.88 50.84 30.02
C LYS A 174 42.48 52.29 29.75
N TYR A 175 41.23 52.50 29.35
CA TYR A 175 40.64 53.82 29.14
C TYR A 175 40.53 54.61 30.46
N TYR A 176 40.02 54.00 31.54
CA TYR A 176 39.96 54.67 32.84
C TYR A 176 41.34 54.96 33.44
N ASP A 177 42.31 54.04 33.27
CA ASP A 177 43.71 54.28 33.67
C ASP A 177 44.29 55.50 32.93
N LEU A 178 44.00 55.67 31.63
CA LEU A 178 44.43 56.82 30.83
C LEU A 178 43.78 58.14 31.28
N LEU A 179 42.51 58.15 31.66
CA LEU A 179 41.82 59.35 32.15
C LEU A 179 42.33 59.82 33.52
N GLU A 180 42.91 58.93 34.32
CA GLU A 180 43.49 59.25 35.63
C GLU A 180 44.83 59.98 35.49
N ASP A 181 45.62 59.64 34.46
CA ASP A 181 46.93 60.25 34.17
C ASP A 181 46.86 61.59 33.38
N ILE A 182 45.67 62.06 32.98
CA ILE A 182 45.49 63.29 32.20
C ILE A 182 45.09 64.47 33.11
N ASP A 183 46.01 65.42 33.29
CA ASP A 183 45.78 66.66 34.05
C ASP A 183 44.93 67.72 33.30
N ASN A 184 44.81 67.59 31.96
CA ASN A 184 44.10 68.57 31.14
C ASN A 184 42.59 68.24 31.05
N GLU A 185 41.78 69.04 31.75
CA GLU A 185 40.34 68.86 31.88
C GLU A 185 39.59 68.89 30.54
N TYR A 186 40.05 69.69 29.57
CA TYR A 186 39.44 69.77 28.25
C TYR A 186 39.65 68.45 27.47
N VAL A 187 40.87 67.92 27.48
CA VAL A 187 41.23 66.68 26.79
C VAL A 187 40.54 65.48 27.44
N LYS A 188 40.47 65.47 28.77
CA LYS A 188 39.75 64.44 29.54
C LYS A 188 38.27 64.38 29.12
N LYS A 189 37.63 65.53 28.97
CA LYS A 189 36.22 65.63 28.57
C LYS A 189 35.97 65.18 27.14
N GLU A 190 36.84 65.54 26.20
CA GLU A 190 36.71 65.06 24.80
C GLU A 190 36.83 63.53 24.72
N LEU A 191 37.75 62.93 25.48
CA LEU A 191 37.90 61.47 25.53
C LEU A 191 36.67 60.78 26.14
N GLU A 192 36.06 61.37 27.17
CA GLU A 192 34.78 60.91 27.74
C GLU A 192 33.63 60.94 26.75
N ASP A 193 33.52 62.00 25.96
CA ASP A 193 32.46 62.14 24.97
C ASP A 193 32.65 61.14 23.81
N ILE A 194 33.90 60.88 23.40
CA ILE A 194 34.21 59.88 22.36
C ILE A 194 33.86 58.47 22.84
N PHE A 195 34.27 58.07 24.04
CA PHE A 195 34.02 56.71 24.53
C PHE A 195 32.52 56.44 24.77
N LYS A 196 31.76 57.43 25.26
CA LYS A 196 30.29 57.32 25.42
C LYS A 196 29.52 57.28 24.10
N SER A 197 30.16 57.65 22.99
CA SER A 197 29.52 57.71 21.65
C SER A 197 29.71 56.44 20.82
N ILE A 198 30.56 55.52 21.26
CA ILE A 198 30.82 54.20 20.67
C ILE A 198 29.90 53.18 21.33
#